data_AF-A0AAW2GXS0-F1
#
_entry.id   AF-A0AAW2GXS0-F1
#
_cell.length_a   1.000
_cell.length_b   1.000
_cell.length_c   1.000
_cell.angle_alpha   90.00
_cell.angle_beta   90.00
_cell.angle_gamma   90.00
#
_symmetry.space_group_name_H-M   'P 1'
#
loop_
_entity.id
_entity.type
_entity.pdbx_description
1 polymer ?
#
loop_
_entity_poly.entity_id
_entity_poly.type
_entity_poly.pdbx_seq_one_letter_code
_entity_poly.pdbx_strand_id
1 'polypeptide(L)'
;MGIIELYNYLFDELSVPQTREWFFVSSVFPLMLITLGYLYFVLYAGPRYMKNRPPYNLRNFVLIYDIIQILVNAWFVKEHFTAGWSAVLAKYQFICGKRTILDLNAIRVILYSI
;
A
#
# COMPACT_ATOMS: atom_id res chain seq x y z
N MET A 1 10.41 0.94 29.18
CA MET A 1 10.54 0.72 27.73
C MET A 1 10.88 2.04 27.09
N GLY A 2 12.06 2.13 26.49
CA GLY A 2 12.48 3.28 25.70
C GLY A 2 11.79 3.33 24.33
N ILE A 3 11.78 4.50 23.70
CA ILE A 3 11.22 4.68 22.34
C ILE A 3 11.91 3.76 21.32
N ILE A 4 13.21 3.54 21.48
CA ILE A 4 14.00 2.66 20.59
C ILE A 4 13.59 1.19 20.73
N GLU A 5 13.29 0.74 21.96
CA GLU A 5 12.84 -0.63 22.23
C GLU A 5 11.43 -0.85 21.68
N LEU A 6 10.56 0.16 21.81
CA LEU A 6 9.22 0.13 21.23
C LEU A 6 9.25 0.09 19.70
N TYR A 7 10.15 0.85 19.07
CA TYR A 7 10.35 0.82 17.63
C TYR A 7 10.81 -0.57 17.16
N ASN A 8 11.85 -1.13 17.79
CA ASN A 8 12.34 -2.46 17.44
C ASN A 8 11.27 -3.54 17.67
N TYR A 9 10.49 -3.43 18.74
CA TYR A 9 9.39 -4.36 18.99
C TYR A 9 8.33 -4.32 17.86
N LEU A 10 7.91 -3.12 17.45
CA LEU A 10 6.88 -2.95 16.43
C LEU A 10 7.35 -3.31 15.02
N PHE A 11 8.60 -2.97 14.66
CA PHE A 11 9.11 -3.13 13.30
C PHE A 11 9.98 -4.37 13.09
N ASP A 12 10.65 -4.88 14.12
CA ASP A 12 11.52 -6.06 14.03
C ASP A 12 10.98 -7.31 14.71
N GLU A 13 10.11 -7.23 15.72
CA GLU A 13 9.54 -8.46 16.31
C GLU A 13 8.19 -8.83 15.70
N LEU A 14 7.35 -7.83 15.43
CA LEU A 14 5.99 -8.04 14.91
C LEU A 14 5.92 -8.21 13.38
N SER A 15 6.92 -7.77 12.63
CA SER A 15 6.87 -7.78 11.16
C SER A 15 7.24 -9.15 10.56
N VAL A 16 6.60 -9.48 9.44
CA VAL A 16 6.91 -10.70 8.69
C VAL A 16 8.32 -10.58 8.10
N PRO A 17 9.23 -11.56 8.29
CA PRO A 17 10.63 -11.44 7.88
C PRO A 17 10.81 -11.22 6.38
N GLN A 18 9.90 -11.70 5.53
CA GLN A 18 10.00 -11.51 4.07
C GLN A 18 9.70 -10.08 3.60
N THR A 19 8.96 -9.29 4.38
CA THR A 19 8.56 -7.92 3.98
C THR A 19 9.56 -6.85 4.42
N ARG A 20 10.57 -7.21 5.22
CA ARG A 20 11.57 -6.26 5.75
C ARG A 20 12.53 -5.74 4.70
N GLU A 21 12.80 -6.54 3.67
CA GLU A 21 13.70 -6.15 2.56
C GLU A 21 13.00 -5.34 1.47
N TRP A 22 11.69 -5.10 1.60
CA TRP A 22 10.96 -4.36 0.59
C TRP A 22 11.30 -2.88 0.63
N PHE A 23 11.60 -2.34 -0.54
CA PHE A 23 11.82 -0.92 -0.76
C PHE A 23 10.57 -0.16 -0.28
N PHE A 24 10.74 0.81 0.61
CA PHE A 24 9.72 1.56 1.37
C PHE A 24 9.13 0.93 2.64
N VAL A 25 9.21 -0.39 2.85
CA VAL A 25 8.69 -1.04 4.07
C VAL A 25 9.81 -1.29 5.09
N SER A 26 11.07 -1.34 4.62
CA SER A 26 12.25 -1.53 5.47
C SER A 26 12.42 -0.49 6.57
N SER A 27 11.86 0.71 6.38
CA SER A 27 11.89 1.77 7.38
C SER A 27 10.67 2.67 7.30
N VAL A 28 10.28 3.24 8.43
CA VAL A 28 9.18 4.22 8.52
C VAL A 28 9.59 5.58 7.96
N PHE A 29 10.89 5.90 7.98
CA PHE A 29 11.38 7.22 7.59
C PHE A 29 11.12 7.57 6.11
N PRO A 30 11.35 6.68 5.13
CA PRO A 30 11.02 6.95 3.73
C PRO A 30 9.54 7.25 3.50
N LEU A 31 8.63 6.47 4.11
CA LEU A 31 7.20 6.69 4.01
C LEU A 31 6.80 8.03 4.62
N MET A 32 7.27 8.33 5.83
CA MET A 32 7.03 9.61 6.50
C MET A 32 7.52 10.79 5.66
N LEU A 33 8.71 10.68 5.05
CA LEU A 33 9.27 11.72 4.20
C LEU A 33 8.40 12.00 2.98
N ILE A 34 7.95 10.95 2.29
CA ILE A 34 7.09 11.09 1.10
C ILE A 34 5.74 11.70 1.49
N THR A 35 5.12 11.25 2.58
CA THR A 35 3.84 11.78 3.05
C THR A 35 3.96 13.26 3.44
N LEU A 36 4.98 13.63 4.22
CA LEU A 36 5.20 15.02 4.60
C LEU A 36 5.52 15.91 3.38
N GLY A 37 6.32 15.40 2.44
CA GLY A 37 6.62 16.07 1.19
C GLY A 37 5.36 16.30 0.34
N TYR A 38 4.49 15.28 0.24
CA TYR A 38 3.20 15.38 -0.45
C TYR A 38 2.29 16.44 0.20
N LEU A 39 2.16 16.43 1.53
CA LEU A 39 1.35 17.43 2.25
C LEU A 39 1.88 18.85 2.01
N TYR A 40 3.20 19.05 2.11
CA TYR A 40 3.82 20.34 1.86
C TYR A 40 3.56 20.81 0.42
N PHE A 41 3.66 19.91 -0.55
CA PHE A 41 3.40 20.22 -1.95
C PHE A 41 1.94 20.60 -2.19
N VAL A 42 0.98 19.83 -1.67
CA VAL A 42 -0.46 20.06 -1.90
C VAL A 42 -0.98 21.31 -1.17
N LEU A 43 -0.52 21.56 0.06
CA LEU A 43 -1.06 22.65 0.88
C LEU A 43 -0.38 23.99 0.63
N TYR A 44 0.94 23.99 0.38
CA TYR A 44 1.71 25.23 0.27
C TYR A 44 2.26 25.46 -1.13
N ALA A 45 3.07 24.54 -1.65
CA ALA A 45 3.81 24.78 -2.89
C ALA A 45 2.88 24.87 -4.11
N GLY A 46 1.91 23.96 -4.22
CA GLY A 46 0.95 23.87 -5.31
C GLY A 46 0.05 25.11 -5.41
N PRO A 47 -0.70 25.48 -4.35
CA PRO A 47 -1.55 26.67 -4.36
C PRO A 47 -0.75 27.96 -4.60
N ARG A 48 0.46 28.08 -4.04
CA ARG A 48 1.33 29.24 -4.25
C ARG A 48 1.80 29.35 -5.71
N TYR A 49 2.12 28.23 -6.34
CA TYR A 49 2.53 28.16 -7.75
C TYR A 49 1.37 28.43 -8.72
N MET A 50 0.16 27.97 -8.39
CA MET A 50 -1.03 28.13 -9.23
C MET A 50 -1.71 29.50 -9.08
N LYS A 51 -1.33 30.31 -8.08
CA LYS A 51 -1.99 31.60 -7.78
C LYS A 51 -2.13 32.55 -8.98
N ASN A 52 -1.15 32.56 -9.89
CA ASN A 52 -1.11 33.47 -11.03
C ASN A 52 -1.27 32.74 -12.38
N ARG A 53 -1.78 31.50 -12.38
CA ARG A 53 -1.89 30.67 -13.59
C ARG A 53 -3.31 30.11 -13.75
N PRO A 54 -3.83 30.04 -14.99
CA PRO A 54 -5.09 29.36 -15.24
C PRO A 54 -4.97 27.85 -14.96
N PRO A 55 -6.08 27.18 -14.61
CA PRO A 55 -6.07 25.75 -14.35
C PRO A 55 -5.63 24.96 -15.59
N TYR A 56 -4.80 23.95 -15.37
CA TYR A 56 -4.34 23.07 -16.44
C TYR A 56 -5.46 22.16 -16.93
N ASN A 57 -5.60 22.01 -18.25
CA ASN A 57 -6.51 21.03 -18.82
C ASN A 57 -5.84 19.64 -18.80
N LEU A 58 -6.05 18.91 -17.71
CA LEU A 58 -5.48 17.58 -17.48
C LEU A 58 -6.46 16.45 -17.83
N ARG A 59 -7.56 16.75 -18.52
CA ARG A 59 -8.66 15.80 -18.75
C ARG A 59 -8.19 14.48 -19.38
N ASN A 60 -7.37 14.55 -20.43
CA ASN A 60 -6.86 13.35 -21.10
C ASN A 60 -5.87 12.58 -20.23
N PHE A 61 -5.06 13.30 -19.44
CA PHE A 61 -4.08 12.68 -18.54
C PHE A 61 -4.78 11.92 -17.41
N VAL A 62 -5.80 12.53 -16.79
CA VAL A 62 -6.62 11.91 -15.74
C VAL A 62 -7.37 10.70 -16.30
N LEU A 63 -7.93 10.80 -17.52
CA LEU A 63 -8.60 9.67 -18.16
C LEU A 63 -7.66 8.46 -18.37
N ILE A 64 -6.44 8.68 -18.83
CA ILE A 64 -5.45 7.61 -19.01
C ILE A 64 -5.08 7.01 -17.64
N TYR A 65 -4.88 7.85 -16.63
CA TYR A 65 -4.59 7.41 -15.27
C TYR A 65 -5.69 6.51 -14.71
N ASP A 66 -6.96 6.91 -14.85
CA ASP A 66 -8.11 6.14 -14.37
C ASP A 66 -8.21 4.78 -15.07
N ILE A 67 -7.97 4.72 -16.37
CA ILE A 67 -7.95 3.45 -17.13
C ILE A 67 -6.86 2.52 -16.59
N ILE A 68 -5.64 3.02 -16.41
CA ILE A 68 -4.54 2.24 -15.85
C ILE A 68 -4.89 1.76 -14.44
N GLN A 69 -5.47 2.62 -13.61
CA GLN A 69 -5.89 2.28 -12.26
C GLN A 69 -6.96 1.18 -12.24
N ILE A 70 -7.94 1.23 -13.15
CA ILE A 70 -8.96 0.16 -13.29
C ILE A 70 -8.29 -1.17 -13.66
N LEU A 71 -7.36 -1.18 -14.61
CA LEU A 71 -6.66 -2.40 -15.03
C LEU A 71 -5.83 -3.01 -13.90
N VAL A 72 -5.07 -2.17 -13.17
CA VAL A 72 -4.26 -2.61 -12.02
C VAL A 72 -5.17 -3.15 -10.90
N ASN A 73 -6.26 -2.47 -10.59
CA ASN A 73 -7.21 -2.93 -9.58
C ASN A 73 -7.90 -4.24 -9.98
N ALA A 74 -8.29 -4.39 -11.25
CA ALA A 74 -8.86 -5.63 -11.75
C ALA A 74 -7.89 -6.80 -11.61
N TRP A 75 -6.60 -6.57 -11.88
CA TRP A 75 -5.54 -7.55 -11.67
C TRP A 75 -5.39 -7.91 -10.17
N PHE A 76 -5.34 -6.92 -9.27
CA PHE A 76 -5.30 -7.19 -7.83
C PHE A 76 -6.52 -8.00 -7.36
N VAL A 77 -7.73 -7.68 -7.83
CA VAL A 77 -8.96 -8.42 -7.46
C VAL A 77 -8.89 -9.87 -7.91
N LYS A 78 -8.38 -10.14 -9.12
CA LYS A 78 -8.17 -11.52 -9.60
C LYS A 78 -7.23 -12.29 -8.67
N GLU A 79 -6.08 -11.71 -8.34
CA GLU A 79 -5.10 -12.37 -7.47
C GLU A 79 -5.65 -12.60 -6.06
N HIS A 80 -6.39 -11.65 -5.48
CA HIS A 80 -7.04 -11.82 -4.18
C HIS A 80 -8.11 -12.93 -4.18
N PHE A 81 -8.87 -13.05 -5.28
CA PHE A 81 -9.90 -14.07 -5.42
C PHE A 81 -9.30 -15.49 -5.49
N THR A 82 -8.17 -15.63 -6.20
CA THR A 82 -7.41 -16.89 -6.32
C THR A 82 -6.60 -17.21 -5.07
N ALA A 83 -6.09 -16.20 -4.35
CA ALA A 83 -5.29 -16.37 -3.12
C ALA A 83 -6.11 -16.84 -1.89
N GLY A 84 -7.43 -17.01 -2.02
CA GLY A 84 -8.25 -17.65 -0.99
C GLY A 84 -9.46 -16.85 -0.53
N TRP A 85 -9.74 -15.67 -1.09
CA TRP A 85 -10.95 -14.91 -0.75
C TRP A 85 -12.24 -15.69 -1.04
N SER A 86 -12.26 -16.49 -2.11
CA SER A 86 -13.36 -17.42 -2.43
C SER A 86 -13.55 -18.52 -1.36
N ALA A 87 -12.50 -18.94 -0.67
CA ALA A 87 -12.58 -19.88 0.45
C ALA A 87 -13.04 -19.22 1.77
N VAL A 88 -12.71 -17.93 1.98
CA VAL A 88 -13.17 -17.12 3.12
C VAL A 88 -14.67 -16.85 3.06
N LEU A 89 -15.23 -16.62 1.85
CA LEU A 89 -16.68 -16.45 1.68
C LEU A 89 -17.46 -17.77 1.83
N ALA A 90 -16.85 -18.91 1.48
CA ALA A 90 -17.49 -20.22 1.58
C ALA A 90 -17.54 -20.79 3.02
N LYS A 91 -16.66 -20.32 3.91
CA LYS A 91 -16.66 -20.74 5.33
C LYS A 91 -16.56 -19.54 6.26
N TYR A 92 -17.73 -19.18 6.79
CA TYR A 92 -17.93 -18.41 8.01
C TYR A 92 -16.74 -18.46 8.97
N GLN A 93 -15.97 -17.38 9.07
CA GLN A 93 -14.99 -17.21 10.14
C GLN A 93 -14.95 -15.75 10.61
N PHE A 94 -16.14 -15.19 10.89
CA PHE A 94 -16.28 -13.93 11.62
C PHE A 94 -15.98 -14.07 13.13
N ILE A 95 -15.70 -15.28 13.62
CA ILE A 95 -15.34 -15.53 15.02
C ILE A 95 -14.04 -16.34 15.05
N CYS A 96 -12.97 -15.67 15.48
CA CYS A 96 -11.61 -16.16 15.72
C CYS A 96 -11.03 -17.13 14.66
N GLY A 97 -10.54 -16.55 13.57
CA GLY A 97 -9.64 -17.25 12.67
C GLY A 97 -8.21 -17.18 13.15
N LYS A 98 -7.56 -18.34 13.39
CA LYS A 98 -6.09 -18.37 13.42
C LYS A 98 -5.59 -17.78 12.11
N ARG A 99 -4.61 -16.87 12.18
CA ARG A 99 -3.85 -16.39 11.03
C ARG A 99 -3.05 -17.58 10.47
N THR A 100 -3.73 -18.44 9.73
CA THR A 100 -3.14 -19.62 9.10
C THR A 100 -2.08 -19.14 8.12
N ILE A 101 -1.03 -19.94 7.95
CA ILE A 101 0.18 -19.76 7.12
C ILE A 101 -0.18 -19.71 5.60
N LEU A 102 -1.38 -19.24 5.27
CA LEU A 102 -1.89 -18.90 3.94
C LEU A 102 -1.43 -17.49 3.50
N ASP A 103 -0.83 -16.70 4.39
CA ASP A 103 -0.23 -15.39 4.06
C ASP A 103 1.04 -15.54 3.20
N LEU A 104 1.78 -16.64 3.34
CA LEU A 104 3.01 -16.90 2.55
C LEU A 104 2.71 -17.15 1.07
N ASN A 105 1.55 -17.74 0.74
CA ASN A 105 1.13 -17.91 -0.65
C ASN A 105 0.64 -16.59 -1.26
N ALA A 106 -0.06 -15.75 -0.49
CA ALA A 106 -0.45 -14.41 -0.94
C ALA A 106 0.76 -13.49 -1.15
N ILE A 107 1.73 -13.50 -0.23
CA ILE A 107 3.01 -12.77 -0.38
C ILE A 107 3.81 -13.33 -1.57
N ARG A 108 3.82 -14.66 -1.80
CA ARG A 108 4.44 -15.26 -3.00
C ARG A 108 3.74 -14.83 -4.29
N VAL A 109 2.42 -14.77 -4.33
CA VAL A 109 1.66 -14.31 -5.51
C VAL A 109 2.03 -12.86 -5.88
N ILE A 110 2.20 -12.00 -4.88
CA ILE A 110 2.67 -10.63 -5.08
C ILE A 110 4.13 -10.61 -5.56
N LEU A 111 5.02 -11.44 -4.99
CA LEU A 111 6.45 -11.52 -5.36
C LEU A 111 6.73 -12.17 -6.73
N TYR A 112 5.86 -13.07 -7.22
CA TYR A 112 6.01 -13.71 -8.52
C TYR A 112 5.33 -12.95 -9.66
N SER A 113 4.51 -11.94 -9.34
CA SER A 113 3.76 -11.17 -10.33
C SER A 113 4.20 -9.71 -10.45
N ILE A 114 5.16 -9.28 -9.62
CA ILE A 114 5.94 -8.03 -9.73
C ILE A 114 7.34 -8.41 -10.19
#